data_AF-A0A015JLH4-F1
#
_entry.id   AF-A0A015JLH4-F1
#
_cell.length_a   1.000
_cell.length_b   1.000
_cell.length_c   1.000
_cell.angle_alpha   90.00
_cell.angle_beta   90.00
_cell.angle_gamma   90.00
#
_symmetry.space_group_name_H-M   'P 1'
#
loop_
_entity.id
_entity.type
_entity.pdbx_description
1 polymer ?
#
loop_
_entity_poly.entity_id
_entity_poly.type
_entity_poly.pdbx_seq_one_letter_code
_entity_poly.pdbx_strand_id
1 'polypeptide(L)'
;MKDLQLIGFKEQHLHSMQDYLNALQMILTISRKTEYLDNYVAPIVADWPGQLFIRKALTHLHALGLQSAIPKEIESFIPMLGPLHLSLNSREHVMIIHHSFFEQMFHFVFGKNKKLAKKPKPWRINLLLELARSGWVKIKNEVMQKFGSTCKDVEYRTVIDLLDNLIPATLDVYAVLFRSGSFEEYVETVFRIWTFALRWKRKNYNKAPLIFLSDLFYWQDNHHPFADAIKNYLPCFNDYYVENTHSQIRANTSSNATAETIIKQAYVIADHDPIFKDTFRKTRNYSYNLSTLKFLSDKTSLFLLNYFRNIFHNQNNSTPLYNNTRKKEKKLRGYKLATLGKEVDLRHLPTAYSTSYLPKSGLCDNCGLPLNNNGVVLACGHGYHPVCYGRRCVYCENFYKKGIFENVNSFLKRVEKGTDTLIQDDLDDEINEEEEEESEETADEEIDVSATLEAAINNINYW
;
A
#
# COMPACT_ATOMS: atom_id res chain seq x y z
N MET A 1 -25.63 9.74 0.73
CA MET A 1 -25.48 10.95 -0.09
C MET A 1 -26.70 11.11 -1.00
N LYS A 2 -27.61 12.03 -0.70
CA LYS A 2 -28.75 12.35 -1.58
C LYS A 2 -28.42 13.48 -2.58
N ASP A 3 -27.27 14.13 -2.44
CA ASP A 3 -26.93 15.40 -3.10
C ASP A 3 -25.55 15.38 -3.81
N LEU A 4 -25.17 14.27 -4.44
CA LEU A 4 -23.95 14.24 -5.27
C LEU A 4 -24.26 14.87 -6.63
N GLN A 5 -23.47 15.86 -7.04
CA GLN A 5 -23.63 16.59 -8.31
C GLN A 5 -22.28 16.75 -9.00
N LEU A 6 -22.25 16.51 -10.32
CA LEU A 6 -21.11 16.86 -11.15
C LEU A 6 -21.07 18.38 -11.35
N ILE A 7 -20.03 19.02 -10.80
CA ILE A 7 -19.83 20.47 -10.86
C ILE A 7 -19.15 20.90 -12.16
N GLY A 8 -18.25 20.07 -12.68
CA GLY A 8 -17.50 20.36 -13.88
C GLY A 8 -16.60 19.19 -14.25
N PHE A 9 -16.28 19.09 -15.54
CA PHE A 9 -15.33 18.13 -16.07
C PHE A 9 -14.45 18.84 -17.08
N LYS A 10 -13.13 18.74 -16.92
CA LYS A 10 -12.16 19.46 -17.74
C LYS A 10 -10.92 18.60 -17.94
N GLU A 11 -10.49 18.51 -19.20
CA GLU A 11 -9.21 17.92 -19.55
C GLU A 11 -8.07 18.80 -19.02
N GLN A 12 -7.14 18.20 -18.28
CA GLN A 12 -5.90 18.83 -17.83
C GLN A 12 -4.78 17.80 -17.74
N HIS A 13 -3.54 18.28 -17.89
CA HIS A 13 -2.35 17.45 -17.69
C HIS A 13 -2.09 17.13 -16.21
N LEU A 14 -2.48 18.02 -15.29
CA LEU A 14 -2.25 17.86 -13.84
C LEU A 14 -0.76 17.65 -13.48
N HIS A 15 0.14 18.29 -14.24
CA HIS A 15 1.58 18.16 -14.09
C HIS A 15 2.23 19.40 -13.47
N SER A 16 1.45 20.41 -13.12
CA SER A 16 1.94 21.66 -12.56
C SER A 16 1.02 22.26 -11.50
N MET A 17 1.57 23.16 -10.68
CA MET A 17 0.79 23.98 -9.74
C MET A 17 -0.33 24.75 -10.45
N GLN A 18 -0.04 25.27 -11.65
CA GLN A 18 -1.03 26.01 -12.43
C GLN A 18 -2.18 25.12 -12.89
N ASP A 19 -1.92 23.86 -13.27
CA ASP A 19 -2.98 22.91 -13.65
C ASP A 19 -3.94 22.65 -12.47
N TYR A 20 -3.40 22.50 -11.26
CA TYR A 20 -4.22 22.32 -10.06
C TYR A 20 -5.00 23.58 -9.69
N LEU A 21 -4.40 24.77 -9.79
CA LEU A 21 -5.13 26.03 -9.60
C LEU A 21 -6.26 26.18 -10.63
N ASN A 22 -6.01 25.83 -11.89
CA ASN A 22 -7.02 25.84 -12.94
C ASN A 22 -8.16 24.83 -12.67
N ALA A 23 -7.86 23.70 -12.02
CA ALA A 23 -8.88 22.72 -11.62
C ALA A 23 -9.76 23.27 -10.49
N LEU A 24 -9.13 23.82 -9.45
CA LEU A 24 -9.81 24.42 -8.30
C LEU A 24 -10.64 25.65 -8.69
N GLN A 25 -10.24 26.37 -9.75
CA GLN A 25 -11.00 27.51 -10.27
C GLN A 25 -12.43 27.14 -10.66
N MET A 26 -12.71 25.91 -11.08
CA MET A 26 -14.08 25.46 -11.36
C MET A 26 -14.95 25.48 -10.09
N ILE A 27 -14.40 25.02 -8.96
CA ILE A 27 -15.05 25.02 -7.66
C ILE A 27 -15.20 26.46 -7.14
N LEU A 28 -14.14 27.27 -7.24
CA LEU A 28 -14.14 28.67 -6.82
C LEU A 28 -15.19 29.50 -7.58
N THR A 29 -15.36 29.25 -8.88
CA THR A 29 -16.34 29.99 -9.70
C THR A 29 -17.78 29.76 -9.23
N ILE A 30 -18.09 28.56 -8.74
CA ILE A 30 -19.39 28.26 -8.13
C ILE A 30 -19.47 28.87 -6.74
N SER A 31 -18.43 28.70 -5.93
CA SER A 31 -18.38 29.27 -4.59
C SER A 31 -18.58 30.78 -4.59
N ARG A 32 -17.99 31.53 -5.52
CA ARG A 32 -18.18 32.99 -5.63
C ARG A 32 -19.63 33.40 -5.92
N LYS A 33 -20.45 32.49 -6.47
CA LYS A 33 -21.88 32.74 -6.70
C LYS A 33 -22.74 32.38 -5.49
N THR A 34 -22.26 31.47 -4.64
CA THR A 34 -23.01 30.93 -3.50
C THR A 34 -22.48 31.41 -2.15
N GLU A 35 -21.33 32.09 -2.12
CA GLU A 35 -20.57 32.48 -0.92
C GLU A 35 -20.23 31.28 -0.01
N TYR A 36 -20.21 30.06 -0.56
CA TYR A 36 -20.13 28.84 0.23
C TYR A 36 -18.78 28.68 0.95
N LEU A 37 -17.65 28.93 0.29
CA LEU A 37 -16.33 28.74 0.91
C LEU A 37 -15.89 29.89 1.83
N ASP A 38 -16.71 30.93 2.01
CA ASP A 38 -16.38 32.07 2.88
C ASP A 38 -16.41 31.68 4.37
N ASN A 39 -17.19 30.64 4.72
CA ASN A 39 -17.33 30.13 6.09
C ASN A 39 -17.02 28.62 6.22
N TYR A 40 -16.61 27.97 5.14
CA TYR A 40 -16.45 26.52 5.07
C TYR A 40 -15.12 26.13 4.42
N VAL A 41 -14.61 24.96 4.82
CA VAL A 41 -13.44 24.33 4.20
C VAL A 41 -13.87 23.21 3.27
N ALA A 42 -13.15 23.03 2.17
CA ALA A 42 -13.34 21.99 1.18
C ALA A 42 -12.16 21.00 1.20
N PRO A 43 -12.33 19.82 1.80
CA PRO A 43 -11.33 18.76 1.73
C PRO A 43 -11.16 18.27 0.29
N ILE A 44 -9.92 18.19 -0.18
CA ILE A 44 -9.55 17.69 -1.50
C ILE A 44 -8.80 16.38 -1.33
N VAL A 45 -9.51 15.27 -1.46
CA VAL A 45 -8.91 13.94 -1.45
C VAL A 45 -8.19 13.72 -2.77
N ALA A 46 -6.86 13.64 -2.74
CA ALA A 46 -6.05 13.53 -3.95
C ALA A 46 -4.83 12.64 -3.73
N ASP A 47 -4.43 11.91 -4.77
CA ASP A 47 -3.12 11.25 -4.83
C ASP A 47 -2.02 12.27 -5.19
N TRP A 48 -0.77 11.80 -5.25
CA TRP A 48 0.32 12.55 -5.85
C TRP A 48 0.07 12.75 -7.36
N PRO A 49 0.29 13.95 -7.93
CA PRO A 49 0.92 15.13 -7.34
C PRO A 49 -0.06 16.15 -6.73
N GLY A 50 -1.35 15.84 -6.58
CA GLY A 50 -2.33 16.73 -5.94
C GLY A 50 -1.98 17.07 -4.49
N GLN A 51 -1.42 16.09 -3.76
CA GLN A 51 -0.85 16.35 -2.43
C GLN A 51 0.29 17.38 -2.45
N LEU A 52 1.08 17.44 -3.52
CA LEU A 52 2.20 18.37 -3.63
C LEU A 52 1.74 19.77 -4.04
N PHE A 53 1.06 19.87 -5.18
CA PHE A 53 0.85 21.14 -5.85
C PHE A 53 -0.17 22.04 -5.16
N ILE A 54 -1.21 21.47 -4.53
CA ILE A 54 -2.17 22.27 -3.76
C ILE A 54 -1.47 22.87 -2.53
N ARG A 55 -0.64 22.09 -1.83
CA ARG A 55 0.15 22.56 -0.67
C ARG A 55 1.19 23.59 -1.07
N LYS A 56 1.79 23.44 -2.26
CA LYS A 56 2.71 24.43 -2.83
C LYS A 56 2.01 25.75 -3.12
N ALA A 57 0.80 25.71 -3.69
CA ALA A 57 0.00 26.92 -3.88
C ALA A 57 -0.31 27.63 -2.56
N LEU A 58 -0.75 26.89 -1.53
CA LEU A 58 -0.97 27.43 -0.18
C LEU A 58 0.30 28.06 0.42
N THR A 59 1.44 27.39 0.27
CA THR A 59 2.73 27.88 0.77
C THR A 59 3.15 29.18 0.07
N HIS A 60 3.03 29.23 -1.25
CA HIS A 60 3.35 30.43 -2.03
C HIS A 60 2.42 31.59 -1.69
N LEU A 61 1.12 31.33 -1.49
CA LEU A 61 0.14 32.33 -1.08
C LEU A 61 0.54 32.98 0.26
N HIS A 62 0.90 32.18 1.27
CA HIS A 62 1.30 32.72 2.56
C HIS A 62 2.69 33.38 2.56
N ALA A 63 3.62 32.90 1.71
CA ALA A 63 4.96 33.48 1.62
C ALA A 63 5.00 34.82 0.87
N LEU A 64 4.19 34.98 -0.18
CA LEU A 64 4.16 36.16 -1.05
C LEU A 64 2.97 37.10 -0.75
N GLY A 65 1.96 36.65 0.00
CA GLY A 65 0.79 37.43 0.37
C GLY A 65 0.00 37.96 -0.84
N LEU A 66 -0.46 39.21 -0.75
CA LEU A 66 -1.19 39.92 -1.81
C LEU A 66 -0.38 40.13 -3.11
N GLN A 67 0.92 39.84 -3.11
CA GLN A 67 1.75 39.87 -4.33
C GLN A 67 1.68 38.56 -5.11
N SER A 68 1.04 37.51 -4.58
CA SER A 68 0.84 36.25 -5.29
C SER A 68 -0.26 36.39 -6.34
N ALA A 69 -0.08 35.75 -7.50
CA ALA A 69 -1.14 35.59 -8.50
C ALA A 69 -2.19 34.52 -8.10
N ILE A 70 -2.12 34.02 -6.86
CA ILE A 70 -2.91 32.91 -6.35
C ILE A 70 -4.17 33.47 -5.68
N PRO A 71 -5.39 33.00 -6.02
CA PRO A 71 -6.61 33.44 -5.36
C PRO A 71 -6.58 33.15 -3.85
N LYS A 72 -7.00 34.11 -3.03
CA LYS A 72 -7.02 33.94 -1.56
C LYS A 72 -7.94 32.79 -1.13
N GLU A 73 -9.01 32.57 -1.89
CA GLU A 73 -9.98 31.50 -1.65
C GLU A 73 -9.37 30.09 -1.72
N ILE A 74 -8.11 29.95 -2.18
CA ILE A 74 -7.36 28.70 -2.11
C ILE A 74 -7.16 28.24 -0.65
N GLU A 75 -7.11 29.17 0.32
CA GLU A 75 -7.02 28.87 1.76
C GLU A 75 -8.14 27.95 2.26
N SER A 76 -9.30 27.95 1.59
CA SER A 76 -10.43 27.09 1.95
C SER A 76 -10.23 25.62 1.56
N PHE A 77 -9.23 25.27 0.73
CA PHE A 77 -9.00 23.88 0.31
C PHE A 77 -7.99 23.15 1.20
N ILE A 78 -8.35 21.96 1.67
CA ILE A 78 -7.50 21.13 2.54
C ILE A 78 -7.14 19.82 1.80
N PRO A 79 -5.89 19.63 1.35
CA PRO A 79 -5.46 18.39 0.71
C PRO A 79 -5.50 17.22 1.69
N MET A 80 -6.10 16.10 1.28
CA MET A 80 -6.28 14.89 2.09
C MET A 80 -5.76 13.66 1.35
N LEU A 81 -5.06 12.77 2.06
CA LEU A 81 -4.55 11.53 1.48
C LEU A 81 -5.69 10.70 0.89
N GLY A 82 -5.54 10.24 -0.35
CA GLY A 82 -6.47 9.30 -0.99
C GLY A 82 -6.45 7.92 -0.33
N PRO A 83 -7.47 7.53 0.45
CA PRO A 83 -7.47 6.25 1.17
C PRO A 83 -7.58 5.05 0.20
N LEU A 84 -8.32 5.17 -0.90
CA LEU A 84 -8.38 4.13 -1.93
C LEU A 84 -7.04 4.03 -2.65
N HIS A 85 -6.46 5.16 -3.07
CA HIS A 85 -5.15 5.17 -3.73
C HIS A 85 -4.05 4.57 -2.85
N LEU A 86 -4.03 4.91 -1.55
CA LEU A 86 -3.12 4.29 -0.57
C LEU A 86 -3.25 2.76 -0.57
N SER A 87 -4.48 2.25 -0.56
CA SER A 87 -4.72 0.81 -0.57
C SER A 87 -4.31 0.16 -1.89
N LEU A 88 -4.72 0.72 -3.03
CA LEU A 88 -4.40 0.14 -4.35
C LEU A 88 -2.90 0.15 -4.63
N ASN A 89 -2.22 1.28 -4.41
CA ASN A 89 -0.79 1.41 -4.67
C ASN A 89 0.04 0.52 -3.74
N SER A 90 -0.34 0.42 -2.45
CA SER A 90 0.38 -0.45 -1.52
C SER A 90 0.19 -1.94 -1.83
N ARG A 91 -1.01 -2.37 -2.26
CA ARG A 91 -1.26 -3.74 -2.74
C ARG A 91 -0.43 -4.07 -3.99
N GLU A 92 -0.39 -3.13 -4.95
CA GLU A 92 0.43 -3.28 -6.14
C GLU A 92 1.91 -3.43 -5.79
N HIS A 93 2.44 -2.62 -4.87
CA HIS A 93 3.84 -2.75 -4.46
C HIS A 93 4.12 -4.06 -3.75
N VAL A 94 3.22 -4.53 -2.87
CA VAL A 94 3.37 -5.86 -2.25
C VAL A 94 3.48 -6.95 -3.32
N MET A 95 2.60 -6.91 -4.33
CA MET A 95 2.62 -7.86 -5.44
C MET A 95 3.93 -7.80 -6.24
N ILE A 96 4.39 -6.60 -6.60
CA ILE A 96 5.61 -6.42 -7.42
C ILE A 96 6.87 -6.83 -6.64
N ILE A 97 7.00 -6.39 -5.39
CA ILE A 97 8.19 -6.67 -4.55
C ILE A 97 8.33 -8.18 -4.29
N HIS A 98 7.20 -8.87 -4.08
CA HIS A 98 7.15 -10.29 -3.80
C HIS A 98 6.66 -11.10 -5.01
N HIS A 99 6.84 -10.59 -6.23
CA HIS A 99 6.28 -11.20 -7.44
C HIS A 99 6.67 -12.67 -7.60
N SER A 100 7.95 -13.01 -7.39
CA SER A 100 8.42 -14.40 -7.51
C SER A 100 7.74 -15.37 -6.52
N PHE A 101 7.35 -14.90 -5.33
CA PHE A 101 6.57 -15.72 -4.39
C PHE A 101 5.15 -15.93 -4.91
N PHE A 102 4.49 -14.85 -5.33
CA PHE A 102 3.13 -14.91 -5.86
C PHE A 102 3.04 -15.66 -7.19
N GLU A 103 4.08 -15.63 -8.01
CA GLU A 103 4.19 -16.41 -9.25
C GLU A 103 4.22 -17.92 -8.95
N GLN A 104 5.04 -18.35 -7.98
CA GLN A 104 5.04 -19.76 -7.55
C GLN A 104 3.68 -20.18 -6.96
N MET A 105 3.07 -19.31 -6.14
CA MET A 105 1.73 -19.54 -5.60
C MET A 105 0.68 -19.67 -6.70
N PHE A 106 0.72 -18.75 -7.67
CA PHE A 106 -0.20 -18.70 -8.80
C PHE A 106 -0.11 -19.97 -9.64
N HIS A 107 1.10 -20.40 -10.02
CA HIS A 107 1.30 -21.64 -10.77
C HIS A 107 0.85 -22.89 -10.00
N PHE A 108 0.99 -22.90 -8.68
CA PHE A 108 0.51 -24.01 -7.85
C PHE A 108 -1.02 -24.07 -7.80
N VAL A 109 -1.67 -22.91 -7.63
CA VAL A 109 -3.12 -22.83 -7.40
C VAL A 109 -3.91 -22.94 -8.71
N PHE A 110 -3.47 -22.25 -9.76
CA PHE A 110 -4.19 -22.12 -11.03
C PHE A 110 -3.61 -22.98 -12.17
N GLY A 111 -2.43 -23.57 -11.97
CA GLY A 111 -1.78 -24.49 -12.91
C GLY A 111 -0.49 -23.94 -13.53
N LYS A 112 0.47 -24.84 -13.77
CA LYS A 112 1.85 -24.50 -14.19
C LYS A 112 1.97 -23.84 -15.56
N ASN A 113 0.98 -24.02 -16.43
CA ASN A 113 1.00 -23.46 -17.78
C ASN A 113 0.36 -22.06 -17.86
N LYS A 114 -0.25 -21.58 -16.77
CA LYS A 114 -0.85 -20.25 -16.71
C LYS A 114 0.24 -19.21 -16.47
N LYS A 115 0.13 -18.04 -17.10
CA LYS A 115 1.11 -16.96 -16.97
C LYS A 115 0.59 -15.88 -16.01
N LEU A 116 1.41 -15.50 -15.04
CA LEU A 116 1.18 -14.32 -14.22
C LEU A 116 1.94 -13.13 -14.80
N ALA A 117 1.24 -12.06 -15.18
CA ALA A 117 1.88 -10.84 -15.65
C ALA A 117 2.85 -10.27 -14.59
N LYS A 118 3.91 -9.56 -15.02
CA LYS A 118 4.82 -8.87 -14.09
C LYS A 118 4.11 -7.80 -13.26
N LYS A 119 3.12 -7.15 -13.87
CA LYS A 119 2.20 -6.22 -13.22
C LYS A 119 0.76 -6.72 -13.43
N PRO A 120 0.26 -7.59 -12.54
CA PRO A 120 -1.07 -8.16 -12.70
C PRO A 120 -2.17 -7.11 -12.63
N LYS A 121 -3.33 -7.41 -13.21
CA LYS A 121 -4.51 -6.51 -13.13
C LYS A 121 -4.96 -6.34 -11.67
N PRO A 122 -5.58 -5.20 -11.29
CA PRO A 122 -5.98 -4.93 -9.89
C PRO A 122 -6.85 -6.03 -9.25
N TRP A 123 -7.76 -6.64 -10.02
CA TRP A 123 -8.60 -7.73 -9.53
C TRP A 123 -7.80 -9.00 -9.23
N ARG A 124 -6.75 -9.28 -10.01
CA ARG A 124 -5.83 -10.40 -9.83
C ARG A 124 -4.96 -10.21 -8.60
N ILE A 125 -4.43 -8.99 -8.43
CA ILE A 125 -3.68 -8.60 -7.22
C ILE A 125 -4.57 -8.85 -5.99
N ASN A 126 -5.80 -8.35 -5.99
CA ASN A 126 -6.72 -8.55 -4.88
C ASN A 126 -6.99 -10.03 -4.61
N LEU A 127 -7.23 -10.84 -5.65
CA LEU A 127 -7.43 -12.29 -5.52
C LEU A 127 -6.24 -12.96 -4.81
N LEU A 128 -5.02 -12.74 -5.29
CA LEU A 128 -3.83 -13.40 -4.77
C LEU A 128 -3.51 -13.00 -3.34
N LEU A 129 -3.66 -11.73 -2.99
CA LEU A 129 -3.49 -11.25 -1.62
C LEU A 129 -4.54 -11.87 -0.68
N GLU A 130 -5.80 -11.94 -1.12
CA GLU A 130 -6.88 -12.55 -0.33
C GLU A 130 -6.69 -14.07 -0.16
N LEU A 131 -6.26 -14.78 -1.20
CA LEU A 131 -5.95 -16.20 -1.13
C LEU A 131 -4.75 -16.46 -0.21
N ALA A 132 -3.69 -15.67 -0.31
CA ALA A 132 -2.52 -15.77 0.57
C ALA A 132 -2.90 -15.55 2.04
N ARG A 133 -3.71 -14.52 2.33
CA ARG A 133 -4.26 -14.27 3.67
C ARG A 133 -5.11 -15.43 4.17
N SER A 134 -6.08 -15.85 3.37
CA SER A 134 -7.05 -16.89 3.74
C SER A 134 -6.37 -18.25 3.94
N GLY A 135 -5.41 -18.60 3.08
CA GLY A 135 -4.62 -19.82 3.22
C GLY A 135 -3.68 -19.78 4.42
N TRP A 136 -3.04 -18.64 4.67
CA TRP A 136 -2.14 -18.48 5.81
C TRP A 136 -2.85 -18.66 7.15
N VAL A 137 -4.02 -18.04 7.33
CA VAL A 137 -4.82 -18.14 8.57
C VAL A 137 -5.09 -19.59 8.98
N LYS A 138 -5.25 -20.51 8.02
CA LYS A 138 -5.57 -21.92 8.28
C LYS A 138 -4.40 -22.74 8.84
N ILE A 139 -3.16 -22.34 8.58
CA ILE A 139 -1.96 -23.13 8.90
C ILE A 139 -0.97 -22.39 9.79
N LYS A 140 -1.28 -21.13 10.14
CA LYS A 140 -0.38 -20.19 10.79
C LYS A 140 0.17 -20.74 12.09
N ASN A 141 -0.71 -21.25 12.96
CA ASN A 141 -0.33 -21.65 14.30
C ASN A 141 0.66 -22.83 14.28
N GLU A 142 0.39 -23.79 13.41
CA GLU A 142 1.16 -25.02 13.26
C GLU A 142 2.54 -24.72 12.65
N VAL A 143 2.60 -23.85 11.63
CA VAL A 143 3.87 -23.39 11.05
C VAL A 143 4.68 -22.61 12.08
N MET A 144 4.07 -21.65 12.79
CA MET A 144 4.76 -20.87 13.81
C MET A 144 5.29 -21.73 14.95
N GLN A 145 4.52 -22.73 15.38
CA GLN A 145 4.95 -23.69 16.40
C GLN A 145 6.14 -24.52 15.93
N LYS A 146 6.13 -25.00 14.68
CA LYS A 146 7.22 -25.82 14.12
C LYS A 146 8.54 -25.06 13.96
N PHE A 147 8.49 -23.79 13.56
CA PHE A 147 9.69 -22.94 13.45
C PHE A 147 10.16 -22.39 14.80
N GLY A 148 9.25 -22.23 15.77
CA GLY A 148 9.54 -21.67 17.08
C GLY A 148 9.66 -20.14 17.09
N SER A 149 9.50 -19.56 18.29
CA SER A 149 9.50 -18.09 18.51
C SER A 149 10.85 -17.41 18.24
N THR A 150 11.93 -18.18 18.19
CA THR A 150 13.31 -17.69 18.08
C THR A 150 13.91 -17.83 16.69
N CYS A 151 13.18 -18.40 15.72
CA CYS A 151 13.73 -18.58 14.38
C CYS A 151 14.01 -17.22 13.71
N LYS A 152 15.25 -16.97 13.29
CA LYS A 152 15.68 -15.74 12.61
C LYS A 152 16.11 -15.98 11.16
N ASP A 153 15.71 -17.12 10.59
CA ASP A 153 15.98 -17.39 9.17
C ASP A 153 15.41 -16.27 8.29
N VAL A 154 16.22 -15.80 7.34
CA VAL A 154 15.90 -14.62 6.51
C VAL A 154 14.69 -14.88 5.62
N GLU A 155 14.57 -16.06 5.05
CA GLU A 155 13.48 -16.40 4.13
C GLU A 155 12.20 -16.61 4.93
N TYR A 156 12.27 -17.36 6.02
CA TYR A 156 11.16 -17.49 6.96
C TYR A 156 10.64 -16.13 7.42
N ARG A 157 11.53 -15.23 7.87
CA ARG A 157 11.12 -13.90 8.36
C ARG A 157 10.56 -13.01 7.26
N THR A 158 11.06 -13.15 6.03
CA THR A 158 10.50 -12.42 4.87
C THR A 158 9.08 -12.86 4.57
N VAL A 159 8.79 -14.16 4.62
CA VAL A 159 7.44 -14.68 4.37
C VAL A 159 6.50 -14.34 5.53
N ILE A 160 6.96 -14.41 6.79
CA ILE A 160 6.16 -13.97 7.93
C ILE A 160 5.85 -12.46 7.84
N ASP A 161 6.82 -11.61 7.49
CA ASP A 161 6.57 -10.19 7.25
C ASP A 161 5.54 -9.99 6.12
N LEU A 162 5.64 -10.75 5.03
CA LEU A 162 4.65 -10.70 3.95
C LEU A 162 3.23 -11.06 4.44
N LEU A 163 3.07 -12.22 5.08
CA LEU A 163 1.75 -12.79 5.41
C LEU A 163 1.10 -12.18 6.66
N ASP A 164 1.87 -11.82 7.69
CA ASP A 164 1.35 -11.26 8.95
C ASP A 164 1.34 -9.73 9.01
N ASN A 165 2.13 -9.08 8.14
CA ASN A 165 2.32 -7.62 8.21
C ASN A 165 1.89 -6.91 6.92
N LEU A 166 2.48 -7.24 5.78
CA LEU A 166 2.26 -6.49 4.54
C LEU A 166 0.87 -6.73 3.94
N ILE A 167 0.48 -8.00 3.78
CA ILE A 167 -0.81 -8.35 3.16
C ILE A 167 -2.00 -7.82 3.98
N PRO A 168 -2.10 -8.07 5.30
CA PRO A 168 -3.23 -7.58 6.08
C PRO A 168 -3.33 -6.05 6.06
N ALA A 169 -2.22 -5.34 6.27
CA ALA A 169 -2.24 -3.88 6.31
C ALA A 169 -2.75 -3.26 5.00
N THR A 170 -2.31 -3.78 3.85
CA THR A 170 -2.69 -3.22 2.54
C THR A 170 -4.11 -3.63 2.10
N LEU A 171 -4.60 -4.79 2.52
CA LEU A 171 -5.99 -5.20 2.32
C LEU A 171 -6.95 -4.40 3.19
N ASP A 172 -6.65 -4.28 4.49
CA ASP A 172 -7.60 -3.80 5.49
C ASP A 172 -7.69 -2.26 5.57
N VAL A 173 -6.61 -1.53 5.27
CA VAL A 173 -6.55 -0.06 5.42
C VAL A 173 -7.75 0.67 4.83
N TYR A 174 -8.17 0.31 3.62
CA TYR A 174 -9.34 0.90 2.98
C TYR A 174 -10.59 0.06 3.23
N ALA A 175 -10.53 -1.23 2.91
CA ALA A 175 -11.71 -2.08 2.83
C ALA A 175 -12.38 -2.31 4.20
N VAL A 176 -11.61 -2.28 5.28
CA VAL A 176 -12.09 -2.52 6.64
C VAL A 176 -12.00 -1.25 7.46
N LEU A 177 -10.80 -0.70 7.64
CA LEU A 177 -10.53 0.34 8.64
C LEU A 177 -11.14 1.68 8.23
N PHE A 178 -10.79 2.19 7.05
CA PHE A 178 -11.33 3.45 6.54
C PHE A 178 -12.86 3.40 6.37
N ARG A 179 -13.39 2.36 5.70
CA ARG A 179 -14.84 2.26 5.42
C ARG A 179 -15.71 2.06 6.65
N SER A 180 -15.18 1.45 7.72
CA SER A 180 -15.91 1.31 8.99
C SER A 180 -15.83 2.55 9.87
N GLY A 181 -14.94 3.51 9.55
CA GLY A 181 -14.65 4.64 10.42
C GLY A 181 -13.79 4.28 11.64
N SER A 182 -13.05 3.16 11.59
CA SER A 182 -12.11 2.76 12.65
C SER A 182 -10.88 3.67 12.64
N PHE A 183 -11.03 4.87 13.20
CA PHE A 183 -10.09 5.98 13.02
C PHE A 183 -8.69 5.67 13.58
N GLU A 184 -8.59 5.20 14.83
CA GLU A 184 -7.29 4.97 15.48
C GLU A 184 -6.50 3.88 14.74
N GLU A 185 -7.16 2.76 14.42
CA GLU A 185 -6.57 1.65 13.67
C GLU A 185 -6.20 2.05 12.24
N TYR A 186 -7.00 2.91 11.59
CA TYR A 186 -6.68 3.47 10.28
C TYR A 186 -5.41 4.31 10.33
N VAL A 187 -5.29 5.22 11.30
CA VAL A 187 -4.11 6.08 11.48
C VAL A 187 -2.85 5.24 11.73
N GLU A 188 -2.93 4.24 12.62
CA GLU A 188 -1.84 3.29 12.86
C GLU A 188 -1.44 2.54 11.58
N THR A 189 -2.43 2.11 10.80
CA THR A 189 -2.18 1.37 9.55
C THR A 189 -1.61 2.25 8.45
N VAL A 190 -2.00 3.52 8.38
CA VAL A 190 -1.38 4.50 7.46
C VAL A 190 0.11 4.67 7.79
N PHE A 191 0.46 4.82 9.08
CA PHE A 191 1.86 4.86 9.50
C PHE A 191 2.59 3.55 9.18
N ARG A 192 1.93 2.41 9.39
CA ARG A 192 2.47 1.08 9.07
C ARG A 192 2.79 0.95 7.58
N ILE A 193 1.88 1.33 6.68
CA ILE A 193 2.11 1.34 5.23
C ILE A 193 3.24 2.30 4.85
N TRP A 194 3.33 3.45 5.51
CA TRP A 194 4.47 4.36 5.33
C TRP A 194 5.81 3.69 5.66
N THR A 195 5.89 2.86 6.71
CA THR A 195 7.14 2.13 7.00
C THR A 195 7.56 1.19 5.86
N PHE A 196 6.59 0.64 5.12
CA PHE A 196 6.85 -0.19 3.95
C PHE A 196 7.40 0.66 2.80
N ALA A 197 6.74 1.78 2.51
CA ALA A 197 7.15 2.73 1.48
C ALA A 197 8.55 3.30 1.75
N LEU A 198 8.87 3.62 3.01
CA LEU A 198 10.21 4.05 3.42
C LEU A 198 11.25 2.98 3.12
N ARG A 199 10.98 1.73 3.55
CA ARG A 199 11.87 0.59 3.31
C ARG A 199 12.11 0.35 1.81
N TRP A 200 11.05 0.38 1.01
CA TRP A 200 11.13 0.15 -0.44
C TRP A 200 11.67 1.36 -1.21
N LYS A 201 11.83 2.51 -0.54
CA LYS A 201 12.20 3.80 -1.15
C LYS A 201 11.20 4.25 -2.21
N ARG A 202 9.90 4.06 -1.96
CA ARG A 202 8.83 4.54 -2.85
C ARG A 202 8.71 6.06 -2.73
N LYS A 203 9.03 6.79 -3.82
CA LYS A 203 9.29 8.25 -3.78
C LYS A 203 8.09 9.09 -3.35
N ASN A 204 6.88 8.74 -3.77
CA ASN A 204 5.68 9.53 -3.45
C ASN A 204 5.08 9.11 -2.10
N TYR A 205 4.96 7.80 -1.89
CA TYR A 205 4.34 7.22 -0.70
C TYR A 205 5.24 7.19 0.54
N ASN A 206 6.52 7.51 0.43
CA ASN A 206 7.36 7.79 1.60
C ASN A 206 7.17 9.23 2.16
N LYS A 207 6.40 10.09 1.45
CA LYS A 207 6.03 11.46 1.86
C LYS A 207 4.54 11.59 2.15
N ALA A 208 3.66 11.21 1.22
CA ALA A 208 2.21 11.49 1.30
C ALA A 208 1.54 11.04 2.62
N PRO A 209 1.76 9.81 3.12
CA PRO A 209 1.26 9.41 4.44
C PRO A 209 1.79 10.26 5.61
N LEU A 210 3.08 10.64 5.60
CA LEU A 210 3.64 11.47 6.67
C LEU A 210 3.01 12.85 6.71
N ILE A 211 2.74 13.43 5.54
CA ILE A 211 2.12 14.74 5.44
C ILE A 211 0.70 14.69 6.02
N PHE A 212 -0.08 13.67 5.66
CA PHE A 212 -1.41 13.46 6.24
C PHE A 212 -1.38 13.26 7.75
N LEU A 213 -0.45 12.44 8.26
CA LEU A 213 -0.29 12.24 9.71
C LEU A 213 0.14 13.54 10.41
N SER A 214 1.01 14.33 9.77
CA SER A 214 1.45 15.63 10.30
C SER A 214 0.28 16.61 10.43
N ASP A 215 -0.57 16.73 9.41
CA ASP A 215 -1.75 17.61 9.47
C ASP A 215 -2.71 17.15 10.57
N LEU A 216 -2.93 15.84 10.67
CA LEU A 216 -3.83 15.26 11.66
C LEU A 216 -3.36 15.55 13.09
N PHE A 217 -2.09 15.30 13.39
CA PHE A 217 -1.51 15.59 14.70
C PHE A 217 -1.51 17.08 15.00
N TYR A 218 -1.20 17.93 14.01
CA TYR A 218 -1.29 19.37 14.16
C TYR A 218 -2.71 19.83 14.53
N TRP A 219 -3.74 19.30 13.88
CA TRP A 219 -5.13 19.63 14.22
C TRP A 219 -5.53 19.14 15.61
N GLN A 220 -5.06 17.96 16.02
CA GLN A 220 -5.32 17.43 17.36
C GLN A 220 -4.65 18.28 18.45
N ASP A 221 -3.37 18.62 18.27
CA ASP A 221 -2.59 19.40 19.23
C ASP A 221 -3.14 20.82 19.43
N ASN A 222 -3.73 21.40 18.38
CA ASN A 222 -4.31 22.74 18.42
C ASN A 222 -5.84 22.76 18.66
N HIS A 223 -6.44 21.60 18.95
CA HIS A 223 -7.90 21.46 19.13
C HIS A 223 -8.72 22.03 17.97
N HIS A 224 -8.21 21.88 16.74
CA HIS A 224 -8.90 22.36 15.55
C HIS A 224 -10.14 21.48 15.28
N PRO A 225 -11.34 22.04 15.01
CA PRO A 225 -12.58 21.26 14.83
C PRO A 225 -12.51 20.19 13.74
N PHE A 226 -11.60 20.36 12.78
CA PHE A 226 -11.38 19.40 11.71
C PHE A 226 -10.82 18.05 12.19
N ALA A 227 -10.11 18.01 13.33
CA ALA A 227 -9.68 16.75 13.94
C ALA A 227 -10.89 15.88 14.31
N ASP A 228 -11.91 16.49 14.95
CA ASP A 228 -13.17 15.81 15.28
C ASP A 228 -13.97 15.45 14.03
N ALA A 229 -13.95 16.30 13.00
CA ALA A 229 -14.61 16.00 11.74
C ALA A 229 -14.04 14.75 11.06
N ILE A 230 -12.71 14.62 10.97
CA ILE A 230 -12.07 13.42 10.41
C ILE A 230 -12.35 12.22 11.29
N LYS A 231 -12.21 12.34 12.62
CA LYS A 231 -12.43 11.23 13.54
C LYS A 231 -13.85 10.66 13.44
N ASN A 232 -14.86 11.53 13.38
CA ASN A 232 -16.26 11.12 13.40
C ASN A 232 -16.82 10.78 12.01
N TYR A 233 -16.22 11.32 10.95
CA TYR A 233 -16.73 11.20 9.58
C TYR A 233 -15.68 10.69 8.59
N LEU A 234 -14.70 9.90 9.05
CA LEU A 234 -13.60 9.37 8.22
C LEU A 234 -14.05 8.82 6.86
N PRO A 235 -15.09 7.97 6.75
CA PRO A 235 -15.53 7.42 5.46
C PRO A 235 -16.03 8.46 4.44
N CYS A 236 -16.33 9.69 4.88
CA CYS A 236 -16.77 10.77 3.99
C CYS A 236 -15.63 11.34 3.13
N PHE A 237 -14.36 11.17 3.54
CA PHE A 237 -13.19 11.66 2.82
C PHE A 237 -12.68 10.64 1.81
N ASN A 238 -13.55 10.20 0.89
CA ASN A 238 -13.31 9.05 0.04
C ASN A 238 -13.16 9.43 -1.45
N ASP A 239 -12.05 8.99 -2.05
CA ASP A 239 -11.69 9.12 -3.47
C ASP A 239 -12.33 8.06 -4.38
N TYR A 240 -12.92 7.00 -3.82
CA TYR A 240 -13.60 5.95 -4.59
C TYR A 240 -14.67 6.48 -5.55
N TYR A 241 -15.40 7.53 -5.15
CA TYR A 241 -16.45 8.09 -5.98
C TYR A 241 -15.88 8.66 -7.28
N VAL A 242 -14.74 9.34 -7.20
CA VAL A 242 -14.03 9.90 -8.36
C VAL A 242 -13.53 8.78 -9.27
N GLU A 243 -12.87 7.77 -8.70
CA GLU A 243 -12.31 6.66 -9.47
C GLU A 243 -13.38 5.79 -10.14
N ASN A 244 -14.51 5.58 -9.47
CA ASN A 244 -15.64 4.88 -10.04
C ASN A 244 -16.25 5.67 -11.20
N THR A 245 -16.42 6.99 -11.07
CA THR A 245 -16.89 7.85 -12.16
C THR A 245 -15.95 7.81 -13.35
N HIS A 246 -14.63 7.93 -13.15
CA HIS A 246 -13.64 7.78 -14.21
C HIS A 246 -13.74 6.41 -14.92
N SER A 247 -13.94 5.34 -14.15
CA SER A 247 -14.09 3.98 -14.69
C SER A 247 -15.35 3.82 -15.55
N GLN A 248 -16.47 4.43 -15.15
CA GLN A 248 -17.71 4.41 -15.93
C GLN A 248 -17.59 5.21 -17.22
N ILE A 249 -16.96 6.39 -17.17
CA ILE A 249 -16.68 7.19 -18.36
C ILE A 249 -15.85 6.36 -19.34
N ARG A 250 -14.72 5.79 -18.89
CA ARG A 250 -13.86 4.93 -19.73
C ARG A 250 -14.62 3.77 -20.36
N ALA A 251 -15.52 3.12 -19.62
CA ALA A 251 -16.31 1.99 -20.14
C ALA A 251 -17.33 2.40 -21.22
N ASN A 252 -17.73 3.67 -21.26
CA ASN A 252 -18.71 4.20 -22.22
C ASN A 252 -18.08 5.11 -23.28
N THR A 253 -16.76 5.18 -23.36
CA THR A 253 -16.02 5.96 -24.36
C THR A 253 -15.03 5.06 -25.09
N SER A 254 -14.77 5.34 -26.37
CA SER A 254 -13.71 4.66 -27.10
C SER A 254 -12.33 5.10 -26.60
N SER A 255 -11.31 4.25 -26.80
CA SER A 255 -9.91 4.58 -26.47
C SER A 255 -9.39 5.83 -27.22
N ASN A 256 -10.03 6.17 -28.34
CA ASN A 256 -9.66 7.29 -29.21
C ASN A 256 -10.64 8.47 -29.07
N ALA A 257 -11.48 8.47 -28.03
CA ALA A 257 -12.47 9.52 -27.81
C ALA A 257 -11.78 10.86 -27.55
N THR A 258 -12.29 11.93 -28.18
CA THR A 258 -11.81 13.28 -27.93
C THR A 258 -12.23 13.76 -26.54
N ALA A 259 -11.50 14.72 -25.98
CA ALA A 259 -11.86 15.33 -24.70
C ALA A 259 -13.30 15.85 -24.66
N GLU A 260 -13.77 16.47 -25.75
CA GLU A 260 -15.17 16.93 -25.87
C GLU A 260 -16.17 15.77 -25.77
N THR A 261 -15.87 14.63 -26.41
CA THR A 261 -16.72 13.43 -26.35
C THR A 261 -16.75 12.86 -24.94
N ILE A 262 -15.59 12.79 -24.28
CA ILE A 262 -15.45 12.33 -22.90
C ILE A 262 -16.24 13.25 -21.95
N ILE A 263 -16.12 14.57 -22.10
CA ILE A 263 -16.86 15.56 -21.30
C ILE A 263 -18.36 15.39 -21.49
N LYS A 264 -18.85 15.30 -22.74
CA LYS A 264 -20.27 15.07 -23.03
C LYS A 264 -20.77 13.77 -22.39
N GLN A 265 -20.00 12.69 -22.53
CA GLN A 265 -20.35 11.41 -21.93
C GLN A 265 -20.40 11.46 -20.40
N ALA A 266 -19.48 12.21 -19.76
CA ALA A 266 -19.49 12.41 -18.32
C ALA A 266 -20.79 13.08 -17.83
N TYR A 267 -21.28 14.11 -18.53
CA TYR A 267 -22.56 14.74 -18.22
C TYR A 267 -23.76 13.83 -18.51
N VAL A 268 -23.74 13.06 -19.60
CA VAL A 268 -24.81 12.08 -19.89
C VAL A 268 -24.93 11.06 -18.75
N ILE A 269 -23.79 10.51 -18.28
CA ILE A 269 -23.76 9.56 -17.16
C ILE A 269 -24.23 10.23 -15.85
N ALA A 270 -23.88 11.50 -15.61
CA ALA A 270 -24.30 12.21 -14.41
C ALA A 270 -25.81 12.53 -14.40
N ASP A 271 -26.39 12.90 -15.56
CA ASP A 271 -27.80 13.34 -15.68
C ASP A 271 -28.80 12.19 -15.84
N HIS A 272 -28.45 11.12 -16.55
CA HIS A 272 -29.41 10.07 -16.92
C HIS A 272 -29.67 9.06 -15.80
N ASP A 273 -29.02 9.21 -14.65
CA ASP A 273 -28.76 8.05 -13.82
C ASP A 273 -29.32 8.16 -12.39
N PRO A 274 -30.51 7.58 -12.13
CA PRO A 274 -30.83 7.02 -10.81
C PRO A 274 -29.73 6.05 -10.34
N ILE A 275 -28.97 5.47 -11.28
CA ILE A 275 -27.77 4.66 -11.07
C ILE A 275 -26.51 5.52 -10.87
N PHE A 276 -26.48 6.86 -10.96
CA PHE A 276 -25.33 7.59 -10.40
C PHE A 276 -25.36 7.27 -8.90
N LYS A 277 -26.52 7.51 -8.25
CA LYS A 277 -26.81 7.13 -6.86
C LYS A 277 -26.75 5.61 -6.57
N ASP A 278 -27.26 4.75 -7.45
CA ASP A 278 -27.27 3.28 -7.25
C ASP A 278 -25.98 2.55 -7.72
N THR A 279 -25.15 3.14 -8.57
CA THR A 279 -23.79 2.62 -8.95
C THR A 279 -22.87 2.74 -7.74
N PHE A 280 -23.16 3.67 -6.82
CA PHE A 280 -22.54 3.73 -5.49
C PHE A 280 -23.10 2.72 -4.47
N ARG A 281 -24.06 1.86 -4.88
CA ARG A 281 -24.69 0.82 -4.02
C ARG A 281 -24.53 -0.61 -4.54
N LYS A 282 -24.45 -0.81 -5.86
CA LYS A 282 -24.42 -2.15 -6.44
C LYS A 282 -23.06 -2.82 -6.20
N THR A 283 -23.04 -3.80 -5.30
CA THR A 283 -21.98 -4.80 -5.19
C THR A 283 -21.82 -5.49 -6.54
N ARG A 284 -20.69 -5.29 -7.23
CA ARG A 284 -20.33 -6.18 -8.33
C ARG A 284 -20.14 -7.58 -7.76
N ASN A 285 -20.80 -8.56 -8.34
CA ASN A 285 -20.56 -9.96 -8.00
C ASN A 285 -19.11 -10.29 -8.37
N TYR A 286 -18.35 -10.75 -7.38
CA TYR A 286 -17.01 -11.27 -7.63
C TYR A 286 -17.13 -12.53 -8.49
N SER A 287 -16.21 -12.71 -9.46
CA SER A 287 -16.30 -13.80 -10.45
C SER A 287 -16.25 -15.19 -9.82
N TYR A 288 -15.74 -15.31 -8.58
CA TYR A 288 -15.65 -16.56 -7.85
C TYR A 288 -16.76 -16.64 -6.80
N ASN A 289 -17.50 -17.75 -6.80
CA ASN A 289 -18.42 -18.08 -5.72
C ASN A 289 -17.67 -18.51 -4.45
N LEU A 290 -18.37 -18.58 -3.32
CA LEU A 290 -17.77 -18.91 -2.03
C LEU A 290 -17.10 -20.29 -2.00
N SER A 291 -17.69 -21.29 -2.65
CA SER A 291 -17.12 -22.65 -2.75
C SER A 291 -15.80 -22.66 -3.50
N THR A 292 -15.71 -21.96 -4.63
CA THR A 292 -14.46 -21.85 -5.40
C THR A 292 -13.40 -21.09 -4.61
N LEU A 293 -13.77 -20.01 -3.91
CA LEU A 293 -12.83 -19.30 -3.04
C LEU A 293 -12.31 -20.18 -1.90
N LYS A 294 -13.18 -20.99 -1.29
CA LYS A 294 -12.77 -21.96 -0.25
C LYS A 294 -11.77 -22.97 -0.82
N PHE A 295 -12.09 -23.57 -1.96
CA PHE A 295 -11.22 -24.51 -2.66
C PHE A 295 -9.85 -23.91 -3.02
N LEU A 296 -9.83 -22.71 -3.62
CA LEU A 296 -8.60 -22.01 -3.96
C LEU A 296 -7.79 -21.68 -2.69
N SER A 297 -8.45 -21.28 -1.60
CA SER A 297 -7.80 -21.03 -0.32
C SER A 297 -7.19 -22.31 0.30
N ASP A 298 -7.85 -23.46 0.17
CA ASP A 298 -7.29 -24.75 0.62
C ASP A 298 -6.06 -25.14 -0.22
N LYS A 299 -6.12 -24.95 -1.55
CA LYS A 299 -4.95 -25.11 -2.43
C LYS A 299 -3.81 -24.16 -2.06
N THR A 300 -4.11 -22.90 -1.76
CA THR A 300 -3.09 -21.94 -1.29
C THR A 300 -2.48 -22.37 0.04
N SER A 301 -3.27 -22.95 0.95
CA SER A 301 -2.74 -23.47 2.22
C SER A 301 -1.75 -24.61 1.98
N LEU A 302 -2.06 -25.53 1.05
CA LEU A 302 -1.13 -26.59 0.64
C LEU A 302 0.15 -26.02 0.02
N PHE A 303 0.05 -25.02 -0.85
CA PHE A 303 1.22 -24.31 -1.39
C PHE A 303 2.09 -23.76 -0.25
N LEU A 304 1.50 -23.03 0.69
CA LEU A 304 2.21 -22.40 1.80
C LEU A 304 2.89 -23.44 2.69
N LEU A 305 2.23 -24.56 3.01
CA LEU A 305 2.83 -25.66 3.77
C LEU A 305 4.05 -26.24 3.07
N ASN A 306 3.94 -26.52 1.76
CA ASN A 306 5.06 -27.01 0.98
C ASN A 306 6.20 -25.98 0.92
N TYR A 307 5.86 -24.70 0.76
CA TYR A 307 6.84 -23.61 0.75
C TYR A 307 7.57 -23.50 2.09
N PHE A 308 6.86 -23.51 3.22
CA PHE A 308 7.45 -23.47 4.56
C PHE A 308 8.25 -24.73 4.88
N ARG A 309 7.82 -25.91 4.44
CA ARG A 309 8.62 -27.13 4.56
C ARG A 309 9.98 -26.99 3.85
N ASN A 310 9.98 -26.44 2.64
CA ASN A 310 11.22 -26.20 1.92
C ASN A 310 12.10 -25.16 2.62
N ILE A 311 11.52 -24.08 3.15
CA ILE A 311 12.25 -23.11 3.99
C ILE A 311 12.85 -23.80 5.22
N PHE A 312 12.10 -24.70 5.87
CA PHE A 312 12.57 -25.44 7.05
C PHE A 312 13.81 -26.28 6.73
N HIS A 313 13.79 -27.03 5.62
CA HIS A 313 14.95 -27.80 5.17
C HIS A 313 16.12 -26.92 4.66
N ASN A 314 15.83 -25.71 4.19
CA ASN A 314 16.81 -24.76 3.69
C ASN A 314 17.24 -23.68 4.72
N GLN A 315 16.92 -23.85 6.01
CA GLN A 315 17.22 -22.86 7.03
C GLN A 315 18.71 -22.51 7.03
N ASN A 316 19.01 -21.21 7.03
CA ASN A 316 20.36 -20.65 6.99
C ASN A 316 21.17 -20.95 5.71
N ASN A 317 20.56 -21.53 4.67
CA ASN A 317 21.23 -21.75 3.37
C ASN A 317 21.15 -20.54 2.43
N SER A 318 20.35 -19.52 2.77
CA SER A 318 20.29 -18.27 2.01
C SER A 318 21.59 -17.48 2.14
N THR A 319 22.14 -17.00 1.01
CA THR A 319 23.48 -16.43 0.98
C THR A 319 23.47 -14.90 0.84
N PRO A 320 24.29 -14.17 1.61
CA PRO A 320 24.39 -12.72 1.50
C PRO A 320 25.12 -12.30 0.22
N LEU A 321 24.60 -11.26 -0.44
CA LEU A 321 25.16 -10.66 -1.66
C LEU A 321 25.81 -9.32 -1.32
N TYR A 322 27.03 -9.08 -1.79
CA TYR A 322 27.78 -7.86 -1.50
C TYR A 322 28.11 -7.06 -2.77
N ASN A 323 28.16 -5.73 -2.64
CA ASN A 323 28.73 -4.86 -3.66
C ASN A 323 30.26 -4.82 -3.52
N ASN A 324 30.96 -4.84 -4.66
CA ASN A 324 32.38 -4.51 -4.71
C ASN A 324 32.55 -2.99 -4.76
N THR A 325 32.89 -2.35 -3.64
CA THR A 325 33.27 -0.93 -3.62
C THR A 325 34.78 -0.77 -3.75
N ARG A 326 35.23 0.32 -4.39
CA ARG A 326 36.66 0.69 -4.51
C ARG A 326 37.36 0.93 -3.16
N LYS A 327 36.59 1.05 -2.06
CA LYS A 327 37.07 1.06 -0.67
C LYS A 327 36.84 -0.32 -0.04
N LYS A 328 37.80 -0.81 0.75
CA LYS A 328 37.93 -2.17 1.33
C LYS A 328 36.71 -2.76 2.08
N GLU A 329 35.61 -2.04 2.28
CA GLU A 329 34.42 -2.53 2.97
C GLU A 329 33.34 -3.03 1.99
N LYS A 330 33.10 -4.35 1.95
CA LYS A 330 32.01 -4.94 1.19
C LYS A 330 30.66 -4.57 1.81
N LYS A 331 29.85 -3.76 1.11
CA LYS A 331 28.50 -3.39 1.57
C LYS A 331 27.48 -4.46 1.14
N LEU A 332 26.70 -4.98 2.09
CA LEU A 332 25.61 -5.92 1.81
C LEU A 332 24.56 -5.24 0.91
N ARG A 333 24.18 -5.91 -0.18
CA ARG A 333 23.22 -5.41 -1.19
C ARG A 333 21.92 -6.20 -1.21
N GLY A 334 21.94 -7.46 -0.79
CA GLY A 334 20.80 -8.36 -0.86
C GLY A 334 21.11 -9.76 -0.39
N TYR A 335 20.21 -10.70 -0.68
CA TYR A 335 20.39 -12.13 -0.42
C TYR A 335 19.99 -12.94 -1.65
N LYS A 336 20.65 -14.07 -1.87
CA LYS A 336 20.13 -15.15 -2.73
C LYS A 336 19.37 -16.12 -1.83
N LEU A 337 18.04 -16.11 -1.95
CA LEU A 337 17.16 -16.93 -1.14
C LEU A 337 17.20 -18.39 -1.60
N ALA A 338 17.36 -19.31 -0.67
CA ALA A 338 17.59 -20.73 -0.97
C ALA A 338 16.33 -21.42 -1.53
N THR A 339 15.16 -21.18 -0.95
CA THR A 339 13.91 -21.82 -1.40
C THR A 339 13.34 -21.13 -2.63
N LEU A 340 13.35 -19.80 -2.65
CA LEU A 340 12.88 -19.04 -3.81
C LEU A 340 13.83 -19.15 -5.02
N GLY A 341 15.12 -19.39 -4.79
CA GLY A 341 16.14 -19.50 -5.84
C GLY A 341 16.46 -18.17 -6.55
N LYS A 342 16.05 -17.03 -5.97
CA LYS A 342 16.19 -15.68 -6.56
C LYS A 342 17.08 -14.79 -5.70
N GLU A 343 17.76 -13.84 -6.36
CA GLU A 343 18.39 -12.71 -5.68
C GLU A 343 17.34 -11.67 -5.32
N VAL A 344 17.36 -11.19 -4.08
CA VAL A 344 16.46 -10.15 -3.57
C VAL A 344 17.27 -9.01 -2.97
N ASP A 345 16.85 -7.78 -3.23
CA ASP A 345 17.44 -6.57 -2.64
C ASP A 345 17.11 -6.50 -1.13
N LEU A 346 18.00 -5.91 -0.31
CA LEU A 346 17.74 -5.75 1.14
C LEU A 346 16.43 -5.02 1.44
N ARG A 347 15.97 -4.15 0.52
CA ARG A 347 14.68 -3.45 0.65
C ARG A 347 13.49 -4.41 0.64
N HIS A 348 13.62 -5.60 0.05
CA HIS A 348 12.54 -6.57 -0.04
C HIS A 348 12.46 -7.49 1.19
N LEU A 349 13.44 -7.39 2.10
CA LEU A 349 13.51 -8.16 3.35
C LEU A 349 12.83 -7.40 4.51
N PRO A 350 12.59 -8.03 5.67
CA PRO A 350 12.06 -7.37 6.87
C PRO A 350 12.85 -6.11 7.25
N THR A 351 12.19 -5.15 7.92
CA THR A 351 12.77 -3.81 8.13
C THR A 351 14.14 -3.80 8.79
N ALA A 352 14.48 -4.78 9.64
CA ALA A 352 15.79 -4.84 10.28
C ALA A 352 16.96 -4.82 9.27
N TYR A 353 16.76 -5.40 8.09
CA TYR A 353 17.75 -5.44 7.01
C TYR A 353 17.99 -4.09 6.32
N SER A 354 17.14 -3.09 6.59
CA SER A 354 17.32 -1.71 6.16
C SER A 354 17.92 -0.80 7.25
N THR A 355 18.10 -1.31 8.46
CA THR A 355 18.69 -0.56 9.58
C THR A 355 20.22 -0.62 9.55
N SER A 356 20.87 0.20 10.38
CA SER A 356 22.33 0.14 10.56
C SER A 356 22.82 -1.11 11.30
N TYR A 357 21.91 -1.90 11.89
CA TYR A 357 22.24 -3.08 12.69
C TYR A 357 21.45 -4.29 12.18
N LEU A 358 22.12 -5.19 11.46
CA LEU A 358 21.48 -6.38 10.90
C LEU A 358 21.14 -7.41 12.00
N PRO A 359 20.04 -8.18 11.84
CA PRO A 359 19.73 -9.29 12.73
C PRO A 359 20.87 -10.32 12.77
N LYS A 360 21.28 -10.71 13.98
CA LYS A 360 22.29 -11.76 14.18
C LYS A 360 21.64 -13.13 14.33
N SER A 361 21.95 -14.10 13.48
CA SER A 361 21.35 -15.44 13.57
C SER A 361 21.62 -16.07 14.94
N GLY A 362 20.57 -16.63 15.56
CA GLY A 362 20.63 -17.29 16.87
C GLY A 362 20.94 -16.40 18.09
N LEU A 363 21.19 -15.10 17.91
CA LEU A 363 21.61 -14.19 18.99
C LEU A 363 20.57 -13.10 19.29
N CYS A 364 20.58 -12.63 20.53
CA CYS A 364 19.84 -11.43 20.92
C CYS A 364 20.52 -10.20 20.33
N ASP A 365 19.75 -9.35 19.66
CA ASP A 365 20.26 -8.15 19.00
C ASP A 365 20.55 -7.00 19.97
N ASN A 366 20.26 -7.16 21.27
CA ASN A 366 20.62 -6.23 22.33
C ASN A 366 21.90 -6.65 23.07
N CYS A 367 21.89 -7.81 23.74
CA CYS A 367 23.01 -8.24 24.58
C CYS A 367 24.05 -9.10 23.85
N GLY A 368 23.76 -9.57 22.63
CA GLY A 368 24.65 -10.42 21.85
C GLY A 368 24.75 -11.87 22.31
N LEU A 369 24.06 -12.25 23.40
CA LEU A 369 24.04 -13.62 23.91
C LEU A 369 23.08 -14.50 23.09
N PRO A 370 23.27 -15.84 23.06
CA PRO A 370 22.36 -16.77 22.41
C PRO A 370 20.90 -16.59 22.85
N LEU A 371 19.97 -16.59 21.90
CA LEU A 371 18.55 -16.61 22.21
C LEU A 371 18.18 -17.95 22.82
N ASN A 372 17.52 -17.91 23.98
CA ASN A 372 16.91 -19.08 24.59
C ASN A 372 15.47 -19.24 24.09
N ASN A 373 14.80 -20.34 24.43
CA ASN A 373 13.43 -20.63 24.01
C ASN A 373 12.38 -19.59 24.45
N ASN A 374 12.73 -18.73 25.41
CA ASN A 374 11.86 -17.63 25.87
C ASN A 374 12.10 -16.33 25.10
N GLY A 375 13.06 -16.31 24.18
CA GLY A 375 13.31 -15.18 23.29
C GLY A 375 12.14 -14.93 22.33
N VAL A 376 12.05 -13.69 21.86
CA VAL A 376 11.06 -13.27 20.86
C VAL A 376 11.77 -12.68 19.65
N VAL A 377 11.35 -13.09 18.45
CA VAL A 377 11.74 -12.45 17.19
C VAL A 377 10.58 -11.62 16.68
N LEU A 378 10.82 -10.33 16.50
CA LEU A 378 9.83 -9.36 16.03
C LEU A 378 9.63 -9.49 14.51
N ALA A 379 8.53 -8.95 13.99
CA ALA A 379 8.24 -8.93 12.55
C ALA A 379 9.37 -8.30 11.72
N CYS A 380 10.11 -7.33 12.28
CA CYS A 380 11.25 -6.73 11.60
C CYS A 380 12.44 -7.69 11.42
N GLY A 381 12.48 -8.83 12.12
CA GLY A 381 13.56 -9.83 12.09
C GLY A 381 14.53 -9.75 13.27
N HIS A 382 14.51 -8.67 14.06
CA HIS A 382 15.34 -8.59 15.27
C HIS A 382 14.78 -9.48 16.40
N GLY A 383 15.67 -10.16 17.10
CA GLY A 383 15.39 -11.05 18.22
C GLY A 383 15.91 -10.52 19.55
N TYR A 384 15.11 -10.68 20.61
CA TYR A 384 15.40 -10.18 21.94
C TYR A 384 15.09 -11.22 23.03
N HIS A 385 15.89 -11.26 24.09
CA HIS A 385 15.44 -11.85 25.35
C HIS A 385 14.32 -10.98 25.95
N PRO A 386 13.38 -11.55 26.73
CA PRO A 386 12.32 -10.79 27.37
C PRO A 386 12.84 -9.58 28.17
N VAL A 387 13.92 -9.78 28.94
CA VAL A 387 14.57 -8.71 29.73
C VAL A 387 15.28 -7.65 28.88
N CYS A 388 15.65 -8.00 27.65
CA CYS A 388 16.29 -7.08 26.70
C CYS A 388 15.28 -6.31 25.85
N TYR A 389 14.02 -6.73 25.81
CA TYR A 389 13.00 -6.13 24.96
C TYR A 389 12.29 -4.97 25.69
N GLY A 390 12.70 -3.74 25.39
CA GLY A 390 12.10 -2.52 25.93
C GLY A 390 10.79 -2.10 25.26
N ARG A 391 9.92 -3.05 24.86
CA ARG A 391 8.63 -2.83 24.13
C ARG A 391 8.75 -2.25 22.71
N ARG A 392 9.96 -2.01 22.21
CA ARG A 392 10.19 -1.51 20.83
C ARG A 392 11.55 -1.96 20.31
N CYS A 393 11.67 -2.05 18.99
CA CYS A 393 12.96 -2.25 18.34
C CYS A 393 13.67 -0.89 18.15
N VAL A 394 14.71 -0.64 18.95
CA VAL A 394 15.48 0.62 18.92
C VAL A 394 16.14 0.88 17.56
N TYR A 395 16.55 -0.17 16.84
CA TYR A 395 17.19 -0.04 15.53
C TYR A 395 16.19 0.40 14.46
N CYS A 396 14.99 -0.19 14.46
CA CYS A 396 13.92 0.21 13.55
C CYS A 396 13.39 1.60 13.90
N GLU A 397 13.24 1.93 15.19
CA GLU A 397 12.84 3.27 15.64
C GLU A 397 13.81 4.34 15.12
N ASN A 398 15.12 4.13 15.25
CA ASN A 398 16.12 5.05 14.73
C ASN A 398 16.08 5.18 13.21
N PHE A 399 15.86 4.06 12.50
CA PHE A 399 15.67 4.06 11.05
C PHE A 399 14.44 4.90 10.64
N TYR A 400 13.31 4.73 11.33
CA TYR A 400 12.09 5.49 11.06
C TYR A 400 12.26 6.98 11.38
N LYS A 401 12.85 7.34 12.52
CA LYS A 401 13.15 8.74 12.90
C LYS A 401 13.98 9.43 11.82
N LYS A 402 15.02 8.75 11.32
CA LYS A 402 15.85 9.25 10.23
C LYS A 402 15.05 9.41 8.93
N GLY A 403 14.24 8.41 8.58
CA GLY A 403 13.38 8.45 7.40
C GLY A 403 12.36 9.59 7.42
N ILE A 404 11.74 9.85 8.58
CA ILE A 404 10.84 11.00 8.79
C ILE A 404 11.59 12.30 8.50
N PHE A 405 12.74 12.49 9.16
CA PHE A 405 13.53 13.71 8.99
C PHE A 405 13.96 13.93 7.53
N GLU A 406 14.45 12.89 6.85
CA GLU A 406 14.89 12.99 5.46
C GLU A 406 13.73 13.29 4.50
N ASN A 407 12.62 12.57 4.63
CA ASN A 407 11.47 12.71 3.72
C ASN A 407 10.72 14.03 3.93
N VAL A 408 10.56 14.48 5.19
CA VAL A 408 9.95 15.79 5.50
C VAL A 408 10.80 16.93 4.96
N ASN A 409 12.12 16.90 5.18
CA ASN A 409 13.01 17.93 4.64
C ASN A 409 13.03 17.94 3.10
N SER A 410 12.98 16.77 2.48
CA SER A 410 12.86 16.66 1.02
C SER A 410 11.54 17.26 0.53
N PHE A 411 10.43 16.98 1.21
CA PHE A 411 9.12 17.52 0.89
C PHE A 411 9.07 19.05 1.03
N LEU A 412 9.53 19.59 2.17
CA LEU A 412 9.56 21.04 2.42
C LEU A 412 10.38 21.78 1.36
N LYS A 413 11.57 21.26 1.00
CA LYS A 413 12.36 21.82 -0.11
C LYS A 413 11.59 21.84 -1.43
N ARG A 414 10.86 20.77 -1.73
CA ARG A 414 10.05 20.64 -2.96
C ARG A 414 8.89 21.64 -2.98
N VAL A 415 8.22 21.84 -1.84
CA VAL A 415 7.09 22.76 -1.68
C VAL A 415 7.57 24.21 -1.71
N GLU A 416 8.56 24.59 -0.92
CA GLU A 416 9.00 25.98 -0.77
C GLU A 416 9.83 26.49 -1.95
N LYS A 417 10.71 25.65 -2.50
CA LYS A 417 11.76 26.07 -3.45
C LYS A 417 11.82 25.25 -4.73
N GLY A 418 11.05 24.17 -4.82
CA GLY A 418 11.00 23.32 -6.01
C GLY A 418 10.26 23.99 -7.17
N THR A 419 10.41 23.42 -8.37
CA THR A 419 9.77 23.87 -9.60
C THR A 419 8.24 23.74 -9.53
N ASP A 420 7.52 24.56 -10.28
CA ASP A 420 6.05 24.50 -10.30
C ASP A 420 5.51 23.38 -11.21
N THR A 421 6.40 22.57 -11.79
CA THR A 421 6.09 21.43 -12.67
C THR A 421 6.67 20.14 -12.11
N LEU A 422 6.12 18.99 -12.52
CA LEU A 422 6.65 17.67 -12.17
C LEU A 422 8.10 17.51 -12.60
N ILE A 423 8.87 16.81 -11.77
CA ILE A 423 10.24 16.38 -12.08
C ILE A 423 10.34 14.86 -11.97
N GLN A 424 11.44 14.29 -12.46
CA GLN A 424 11.67 12.83 -12.41
C GLN A 424 11.59 12.24 -11.00
N ASP A 425 11.92 13.03 -9.96
CA ASP A 425 11.81 12.61 -8.57
C ASP A 425 10.36 12.54 -8.05
N ASP A 426 9.43 13.23 -8.73
CA ASP A 426 7.99 13.16 -8.46
C ASP A 426 7.32 12.00 -9.22
N LEU A 427 8.02 11.42 -10.20
CA LEU A 427 7.59 10.24 -10.94
C LEU A 427 8.09 8.99 -10.24
N ASP A 428 7.17 8.07 -10.00
CA ASP A 428 7.53 6.74 -9.53
C ASP A 428 8.15 5.93 -10.67
N ASP A 429 9.06 5.01 -10.35
CA ASP A 429 9.71 4.17 -11.36
C ASP A 429 8.64 3.18 -11.92
N GLU A 430 8.08 3.48 -13.09
CA GLU A 430 7.11 2.63 -13.77
C GLU A 430 7.79 1.38 -14.33
N ILE A 431 7.25 0.20 -13.99
CA ILE A 431 7.52 -1.03 -14.73
C ILE A 431 6.42 -1.15 -15.79
N ASN A 432 6.71 -0.70 -17.00
CA ASN A 432 5.78 -0.75 -18.13
C ASN A 432 5.86 -2.10 -18.84
N GLU A 433 5.03 -3.05 -18.42
CA GLU A 433 4.70 -4.24 -19.22
C GLU A 433 3.22 -4.59 -19.00
N GLU A 434 2.35 -4.12 -19.91
CA GLU A 434 0.99 -4.64 -20.04
C GLU A 434 1.07 -5.96 -20.81
N GLU A 435 0.89 -7.08 -20.12
CA GLU A 435 0.70 -8.39 -20.75
C GLU A 435 -0.78 -8.78 -20.69
N GLU A 436 -1.31 -9.35 -21.77
CA GLU A 436 -2.67 -9.88 -21.79
C GLU A 436 -2.78 -11.11 -20.87
N GLU A 437 -3.54 -10.97 -19.78
CA GLU A 437 -3.92 -12.08 -18.91
C GLU A 437 -5.08 -12.87 -19.53
N GLU A 438 -4.90 -14.19 -19.74
CA GLU A 438 -5.96 -15.11 -20.18
C GLU A 438 -7.07 -15.29 -19.13
N SER A 439 -8.29 -15.58 -19.59
CA SER A 439 -9.39 -16.05 -18.74
C SER A 439 -9.08 -17.44 -18.17
N GLU A 440 -9.33 -17.62 -16.88
CA GLU A 440 -9.15 -18.89 -16.20
C GLU A 440 -10.42 -19.72 -16.26
N GLU A 441 -10.35 -20.87 -16.93
CA GLU A 441 -11.19 -22.00 -16.60
C GLU A 441 -10.57 -22.68 -15.37
N THR A 442 -11.31 -22.70 -14.26
CA THR A 442 -10.96 -23.57 -13.13
C THR A 442 -11.19 -25.00 -13.60
N ALA A 443 -10.13 -25.77 -13.77
CA ALA A 443 -10.26 -27.21 -13.92
C ALA A 443 -10.87 -27.75 -12.61
N ASP A 444 -12.14 -28.15 -12.69
CA ASP A 444 -12.86 -28.92 -11.68
C ASP A 444 -12.25 -30.33 -11.60
N GLU A 445 -11.02 -30.43 -11.10
CA GLU A 445 -10.54 -31.70 -10.56
C GLU A 445 -11.00 -31.77 -9.11
N GLU A 446 -12.07 -32.54 -8.88
CA GLU A 446 -12.56 -32.99 -7.57
C GLU A 446 -11.52 -33.90 -6.87
N ILE A 447 -10.32 -33.38 -6.64
CA ILE A 447 -9.45 -33.89 -5.58
C ILE A 447 -10.00 -33.30 -4.29
N ASP A 448 -10.20 -34.12 -3.26
CA ASP A 448 -10.52 -33.63 -1.92
C ASP A 448 -9.29 -32.90 -1.33
N VAL A 449 -9.11 -31.66 -1.76
CA VAL A 449 -8.04 -30.75 -1.32
C VAL A 449 -8.13 -30.54 0.18
N SER A 450 -9.34 -30.59 0.77
CA SER A 450 -9.54 -30.43 2.21
C SER A 450 -8.91 -31.59 2.99
N ALA A 451 -9.21 -32.84 2.63
CA ALA A 451 -8.60 -34.01 3.26
C ALA A 451 -7.07 -34.04 3.06
N THR A 452 -6.61 -33.63 1.87
CA THR A 452 -5.17 -33.51 1.58
C THR A 452 -4.51 -32.46 2.47
N LEU A 453 -5.17 -31.33 2.70
CA LEU A 453 -4.69 -30.25 3.57
C LEU A 453 -4.62 -30.71 5.03
N GLU A 454 -5.66 -31.36 5.55
CA GLU A 454 -5.65 -31.91 6.92
C GLU A 454 -4.50 -32.90 7.12
N ALA A 455 -4.28 -33.81 6.16
CA ALA A 455 -3.16 -34.74 6.19
C ALA A 455 -1.81 -34.00 6.15
N ALA A 456 -1.68 -32.95 5.34
CA ALA A 456 -0.45 -32.14 5.26
C ALA A 456 -0.16 -31.39 6.57
N ILE A 457 -1.19 -30.84 7.22
CA ILE A 457 -1.08 -30.17 8.53
C ILE A 457 -0.59 -31.16 9.59
N ASN A 458 -1.19 -32.35 9.65
CA ASN A 458 -0.78 -33.38 10.61
C ASN A 458 0.67 -33.85 10.41
N ASN A 459 1.20 -33.73 9.18
CA ASN A 459 2.56 -34.11 8.84
C ASN A 459 3.62 -33.03 9.10
N ILE A 460 3.25 -31.84 9.60
CA ILE A 460 4.19 -30.74 9.93
C ILE A 460 5.25 -31.19 10.94
N ASN A 461 4.89 -32.08 11.86
CA ASN A 461 5.81 -32.61 12.87
C ASN A 461 7.03 -33.33 12.26
N TYR A 462 6.91 -33.86 11.04
CA TYR A 462 7.97 -34.61 10.35
C TYR A 462 8.90 -33.75 9.47
N TRP A 463 8.76 -32.42 9.45
CA TRP A 463 9.74 -31.56 8.74
C TRP A 463 11.11 -31.56 9.39
#